data_AF-A0A1Q5AG31-F1
#
_entry.id   AF-A0A1Q5AG31-F1
#
_cell.length_a   1.000
_cell.length_b   1.000
_cell.length_c   1.000
_cell.angle_alpha   90.00
_cell.angle_beta   90.00
_cell.angle_gamma   90.00
#
_symmetry.space_group_name_H-M   'P 1'
#
loop_
_entity.id
_entity.type
_entity.pdbx_description
1 polymer ?
#
loop_
_entity_poly.entity_id
_entity_poly.type
_entity_poly.pdbx_seq_one_letter_code
_entity_poly.pdbx_strand_id
1 'polypeptide(L)'
;MTAPAARLTLPAIPAVLVALLLGACGTPPELRQSTAPTTPVPTATGVPTPTPPTGTPNAPATLAPTPTGHAATPCRSGPSGDRVVSLLRGPARVLSSDVRVTVRTGPLCAEEWQYTVLQVTGHEELQVVTRGKPTDLELVTAGTDVCGVEVRTIAPSGIRTLACDGTPGA
;
A
#
# COMPACT_ATOMS: atom_id res chain seq x y z
N MET A 1 18.46 -56.68 -12.87
CA MET A 1 17.17 -57.39 -12.75
C MET A 1 16.10 -56.40 -13.19
N THR A 2 15.23 -56.77 -14.13
CA THR A 2 14.47 -55.81 -14.94
C THR A 2 13.06 -56.32 -15.22
N ALA A 3 12.02 -55.53 -14.95
CA ALA A 3 10.65 -55.56 -15.51
C ALA A 3 9.64 -54.89 -14.53
N PRO A 4 8.44 -54.46 -14.96
CA PRO A 4 8.12 -53.78 -16.22
C PRO A 4 7.30 -52.49 -15.97
N ALA A 5 6.99 -51.75 -17.04
CA ALA A 5 6.15 -50.56 -16.99
C ALA A 5 4.65 -50.86 -17.12
N ALA A 6 3.80 -49.99 -16.57
CA ALA A 6 2.40 -49.86 -16.97
C ALA A 6 2.08 -48.38 -17.20
N ARG A 7 1.80 -48.00 -18.45
CA ARG A 7 1.25 -46.69 -18.82
C ARG A 7 -0.27 -46.79 -18.80
N LEU A 8 -0.97 -45.80 -18.26
CA LEU A 8 -2.37 -45.54 -18.64
C LEU A 8 -2.47 -44.19 -19.34
N THR A 9 -3.09 -44.21 -20.51
CA THR A 9 -3.35 -43.06 -21.37
C THR A 9 -4.80 -42.60 -21.25
N LEU A 10 -5.03 -41.33 -21.63
CA LEU A 10 -6.28 -40.57 -21.58
C LEU A 10 -7.54 -41.29 -22.11
N PRO A 11 -8.72 -40.71 -21.80
CA PRO A 11 -9.48 -40.07 -22.87
C PRO A 11 -9.65 -38.55 -22.69
N ALA A 12 -9.59 -37.82 -23.80
CA ALA A 12 -9.97 -36.41 -23.88
C ALA A 12 -11.48 -36.29 -24.21
N ILE A 13 -12.14 -35.26 -23.69
CA ILE A 13 -13.49 -34.83 -24.12
C ILE A 13 -13.45 -33.31 -24.34
N PRO A 14 -14.09 -32.76 -25.40
CA PRO A 14 -13.60 -31.50 -25.99
C PRO A 14 -14.49 -30.27 -25.76
N ALA A 15 -13.81 -29.12 -25.80
CA ALA A 15 -14.25 -27.81 -26.29
C ALA A 15 -15.76 -27.52 -26.50
N VAL A 16 -16.42 -26.96 -25.48
CA VAL A 16 -17.57 -26.03 -25.66
C VAL A 16 -17.57 -24.94 -24.57
N LEU A 17 -16.79 -23.86 -24.74
CA LEU A 17 -17.15 -22.50 -24.24
C LEU A 17 -16.33 -21.35 -24.86
N VAL A 18 -15.89 -21.48 -26.11
CA VAL A 18 -15.37 -20.33 -26.88
C VAL A 18 -16.55 -19.63 -27.53
N ALA A 19 -17.08 -18.59 -26.88
CA ALA A 19 -17.73 -17.40 -27.46
C ALA A 19 -18.63 -16.69 -26.44
N LEU A 20 -18.07 -15.78 -25.62
CA LEU A 20 -18.82 -14.64 -25.09
C LEU A 20 -17.85 -13.50 -24.68
N LEU A 21 -18.05 -12.34 -25.32
CA LEU A 21 -17.69 -11.00 -24.86
C LEU A 21 -16.21 -10.57 -24.92
N LEU A 22 -15.72 -10.46 -26.15
CA LEU A 22 -14.84 -9.35 -26.54
C LEU A 22 -15.52 -8.02 -26.20
N GLY A 23 -14.90 -7.15 -25.40
CA GLY A 23 -15.30 -5.74 -25.30
C GLY A 23 -15.27 -5.10 -23.90
N ALA A 24 -14.08 -4.72 -23.42
CA ALA A 24 -13.91 -3.73 -22.36
C ALA A 24 -12.50 -3.11 -22.35
N CYS A 25 -12.03 -2.59 -23.49
CA CYS A 25 -10.88 -1.69 -23.50
C CYS A 25 -11.33 -0.30 -23.03
N GLY A 26 -11.45 -0.13 -21.70
CA GLY A 26 -11.95 1.10 -21.07
C GLY A 26 -10.84 2.13 -20.81
N THR A 27 -10.54 2.96 -21.80
CA THR A 27 -9.69 4.15 -21.59
C THR A 27 -10.40 5.18 -20.70
N PRO A 28 -9.79 5.70 -19.62
CA PRO A 28 -10.44 6.65 -18.71
C PRO A 28 -10.66 8.02 -19.37
N PRO A 29 -11.89 8.58 -19.39
CA PRO A 29 -12.21 9.81 -20.12
C PRO A 29 -12.21 11.08 -19.25
N GLU A 30 -11.09 11.41 -18.59
CA GLU A 30 -10.96 12.63 -17.74
C GLU A 30 -10.11 13.73 -18.42
N LEU A 31 -10.48 14.11 -19.65
CA LEU A 31 -9.90 15.25 -20.39
C LEU A 31 -10.98 16.16 -21.00
N ARG A 32 -12.09 16.35 -20.28
CA ARG A 32 -13.19 17.30 -20.57
C ARG A 32 -13.79 17.75 -19.22
N GLN A 33 -13.92 19.03 -18.86
CA GLN A 33 -13.63 20.28 -19.56
C GLN A 33 -12.96 21.30 -18.63
N SER A 34 -12.04 22.11 -19.19
CA SER A 34 -11.66 23.39 -18.60
C SER A 34 -12.44 24.50 -19.30
N THR A 35 -13.46 25.07 -18.65
CA THR A 35 -14.05 26.37 -19.03
C THR A 35 -14.76 27.03 -17.85
N ALA A 36 -14.31 28.23 -17.50
CA ALA A 36 -15.06 29.28 -16.80
C ALA A 36 -14.95 30.57 -17.65
N PRO A 37 -15.62 31.71 -17.35
CA PRO A 37 -16.68 31.99 -16.37
C PRO A 37 -17.89 32.76 -17.00
N THR A 38 -18.83 33.27 -16.17
CA THR A 38 -19.43 34.65 -16.18
C THR A 38 -20.95 34.71 -15.85
N THR A 39 -21.32 35.60 -14.91
CA THR A 39 -22.70 35.95 -14.48
C THR A 39 -23.16 37.27 -15.16
N PRO A 40 -24.48 37.56 -15.33
CA PRO A 40 -25.24 38.33 -14.32
C PRO A 40 -26.77 38.02 -14.19
N VAL A 41 -27.47 38.84 -13.38
CA VAL A 41 -28.76 38.66 -12.64
C VAL A 41 -29.57 40.00 -12.72
N PRO A 42 -30.94 40.15 -12.62
CA PRO A 42 -31.98 39.36 -11.87
C PRO A 42 -33.38 39.14 -12.55
N THR A 43 -34.35 38.47 -11.88
CA THR A 43 -35.65 39.05 -11.36
C THR A 43 -36.60 37.97 -10.80
N ALA A 44 -37.39 38.34 -9.77
CA ALA A 44 -38.13 37.44 -8.85
C ALA A 44 -39.55 37.02 -9.28
N THR A 45 -40.09 35.98 -8.64
CA THR A 45 -41.45 35.93 -8.02
C THR A 45 -41.64 34.63 -7.20
N GLY A 46 -42.30 34.73 -6.04
CA GLY A 46 -42.99 33.59 -5.40
C GLY A 46 -42.28 32.90 -4.22
N VAL A 47 -42.60 33.32 -3.00
CA VAL A 47 -42.34 32.54 -1.78
C VAL A 47 -43.55 31.68 -1.45
N PRO A 48 -43.36 30.37 -1.23
CA PRO A 48 -44.00 29.71 -0.09
C PRO A 48 -42.95 29.12 0.86
N THR A 49 -43.15 29.31 2.16
CA THR A 49 -42.25 28.87 3.24
C THR A 49 -42.13 27.34 3.32
N PRO A 50 -40.93 26.74 3.23
CA PRO A 50 -40.71 25.37 3.66
C PRO A 50 -40.54 25.31 5.18
N THR A 51 -41.42 24.58 5.87
CA THR A 51 -41.27 24.20 7.28
C THR A 51 -40.02 23.33 7.45
N PRO A 52 -39.16 23.55 8.46
CA PRO A 52 -37.99 22.70 8.67
C PRO A 52 -38.41 21.32 9.19
N PRO A 53 -37.99 20.20 8.56
CA PRO A 53 -38.05 18.90 9.20
C PRO A 53 -37.02 18.85 10.34
N THR A 54 -37.51 18.74 11.57
CA THR A 54 -36.70 18.47 12.76
C THR A 54 -36.05 17.09 12.64
N GLY A 55 -34.74 17.00 12.93
CA GLY A 55 -34.08 15.73 13.22
C GLY A 55 -33.05 15.25 12.18
N THR A 56 -31.91 15.94 12.09
CA THR A 56 -30.69 15.30 11.58
C THR A 56 -30.14 14.38 12.67
N PRO A 57 -29.78 13.12 12.40
CA PRO A 57 -29.14 12.27 13.40
C PRO A 57 -27.83 12.90 13.88
N ASN A 58 -27.59 12.89 15.20
CA ASN A 58 -26.26 13.11 15.76
C ASN A 58 -25.34 12.01 15.27
N ALA A 59 -24.66 12.23 14.14
CA ALA A 59 -23.45 11.49 13.83
C ALA A 59 -22.48 11.73 15.01
N PRO A 60 -21.94 10.67 15.66
CA PRO A 60 -20.90 10.86 16.65
C PRO A 60 -19.76 11.63 16.00
N ALA A 61 -19.35 12.75 16.60
CA ALA A 61 -18.11 13.39 16.20
C ALA A 61 -17.00 12.37 16.47
N THR A 62 -16.52 11.73 15.40
CA THR A 62 -15.35 10.84 15.49
C THR A 62 -14.20 11.69 15.99
N LEU A 63 -13.89 11.54 17.27
CA LEU A 63 -12.75 12.17 17.90
C LEU A 63 -11.53 11.74 17.10
N ALA A 64 -10.96 12.65 16.30
CA ALA A 64 -9.70 12.41 15.64
C ALA A 64 -8.70 12.02 16.75
N PRO A 65 -8.08 10.83 16.69
CA PRO A 65 -7.18 10.41 17.74
C PRO A 65 -6.04 11.43 17.80
N THR A 66 -5.91 12.10 18.96
CA THR A 66 -4.78 13.00 19.21
C THR A 66 -3.49 12.22 18.90
N PRO A 67 -2.57 12.75 18.07
CA PRO A 67 -1.35 12.04 17.71
C PRO A 67 -0.39 11.99 18.92
N THR A 68 -0.64 11.04 19.81
CA THR A 68 0.17 10.72 21.00
C THR A 68 1.29 9.73 20.70
N GLY A 69 1.25 9.10 19.52
CA GLY A 69 2.24 8.10 19.13
C GLY A 69 3.59 8.74 18.81
N HIS A 70 4.64 8.11 19.31
CA HIS A 70 5.99 8.65 19.27
C HIS A 70 6.54 8.65 17.84
N ALA A 71 7.42 9.61 17.53
CA ALA A 71 8.18 9.59 16.29
C ALA A 71 9.04 8.31 16.23
N ALA A 72 9.17 7.72 15.04
CA ALA A 72 10.07 6.59 14.85
C ALA A 72 11.53 7.05 15.01
N THR A 73 12.32 6.26 15.72
CA THR A 73 13.72 6.60 16.07
C THR A 73 14.68 5.48 15.67
N PRO A 74 15.99 5.75 15.50
CA PRO A 74 16.96 4.69 15.20
C PRO A 74 16.87 3.53 16.20
N CYS A 75 16.68 2.32 15.68
CA CYS A 75 16.46 1.13 16.49
C CYS A 75 17.64 0.83 17.45
N ARG A 76 17.48 1.08 18.76
CA ARG A 76 18.52 0.71 19.76
C ARG A 76 18.75 -0.80 19.90
N SER A 77 17.69 -1.59 19.73
CA SER A 77 17.68 -3.05 19.91
C SER A 77 16.77 -3.74 18.90
N GLY A 78 16.78 -3.24 17.66
CA GLY A 78 15.96 -3.73 16.55
C GLY A 78 16.75 -4.59 15.55
N PRO A 79 16.14 -4.95 14.40
CA PRO A 79 16.87 -5.55 13.29
C PRO A 79 17.95 -4.61 12.77
N SER A 80 19.05 -5.18 12.26
CA SER A 80 20.02 -4.43 11.45
C SER A 80 19.53 -4.27 10.02
N GLY A 81 20.07 -3.31 9.27
CA GLY A 81 19.79 -3.17 7.84
C GLY A 81 20.12 -4.43 7.04
N ASP A 82 21.23 -5.12 7.37
CA ASP A 82 21.58 -6.41 6.77
C ASP A 82 20.56 -7.51 7.05
N ARG A 83 19.90 -7.49 8.22
CA ARG A 83 18.80 -8.43 8.55
C ARG A 83 17.58 -8.16 7.67
N VAL A 84 17.26 -6.89 7.41
CA VAL A 84 16.20 -6.48 6.47
C VAL A 84 16.55 -6.90 5.03
N VAL A 85 17.76 -6.61 4.54
CA VAL A 85 18.21 -7.05 3.20
C VAL A 85 18.20 -8.58 3.07
N SER A 86 18.57 -9.29 4.14
CA SER A 86 18.51 -10.76 4.20
C SER A 86 17.08 -11.31 4.16
N LEU A 87 16.12 -10.63 4.80
CA LEU A 87 14.68 -10.98 4.71
C LEU A 87 14.17 -10.81 3.26
N LEU A 88 14.53 -9.70 2.62
CA LEU A 88 14.10 -9.35 1.27
C LEU A 88 14.67 -10.26 0.17
N ARG A 89 15.93 -10.66 0.25
CA ARG A 89 16.52 -11.69 -0.65
C ARG A 89 16.07 -13.11 -0.28
N GLY A 90 15.90 -13.35 1.02
CA GLY A 90 15.49 -14.60 1.60
C GLY A 90 13.97 -14.79 1.52
N PRO A 91 13.26 -15.00 2.65
CA PRO A 91 11.86 -15.40 2.69
C PRO A 91 10.92 -14.58 1.80
N ALA A 92 11.11 -13.26 1.71
CA ALA A 92 10.18 -12.38 0.98
C ALA A 92 10.40 -12.33 -0.54
N ARG A 93 11.56 -12.77 -1.05
CA ARG A 93 11.90 -12.82 -2.50
C ARG A 93 11.72 -11.50 -3.27
N VAL A 94 11.74 -10.35 -2.59
CA VAL A 94 11.63 -9.00 -3.17
C VAL A 94 12.91 -8.62 -3.93
N LEU A 95 14.08 -9.06 -3.44
CA LEU A 95 15.38 -8.72 -4.02
C LEU A 95 16.07 -9.95 -4.60
N SER A 96 16.64 -9.81 -5.79
CA SER A 96 17.57 -10.81 -6.33
C SER A 96 18.84 -10.90 -5.48
N SER A 97 19.47 -12.07 -5.44
CA SER A 97 20.70 -12.30 -4.68
C SER A 97 21.86 -11.41 -5.12
N ASP A 98 21.95 -11.12 -6.43
CA ASP A 98 23.09 -10.48 -7.08
C ASP A 98 23.00 -8.95 -7.14
N VAL A 99 21.84 -8.37 -6.81
CA VAL A 99 21.66 -6.90 -6.86
C VAL A 99 22.36 -6.24 -5.68
N ARG A 100 23.07 -5.13 -5.94
CA ARG A 100 23.81 -4.38 -4.93
C ARG A 100 22.88 -3.42 -4.21
N VAL A 101 22.92 -3.44 -2.87
CA VAL A 101 21.98 -2.72 -2.00
C VAL A 101 22.74 -2.02 -0.90
N THR A 102 22.37 -0.78 -0.62
CA THR A 102 22.93 0.04 0.47
C THR A 102 21.79 0.60 1.32
N VAL A 103 21.90 0.53 2.63
CA VAL A 103 20.93 1.16 3.54
C VAL A 103 21.13 2.67 3.48
N ARG A 104 20.05 3.40 3.21
CA ARG A 104 20.03 4.88 3.15
C ARG A 104 19.55 5.46 4.46
N THR A 105 18.44 4.92 4.96
CA THR A 105 17.78 5.37 6.20
C THR A 105 17.32 4.18 7.03
N GLY A 106 17.53 4.26 8.34
CA GLY A 106 17.04 3.29 9.31
C GLY A 106 17.95 2.05 9.51
N PRO A 107 17.43 0.98 10.13
CA PRO A 107 16.03 0.82 10.55
C PRO A 107 15.58 1.83 11.62
N LEU A 108 14.42 2.45 11.39
CA LEU A 108 13.74 3.34 12.33
C LEU A 108 12.59 2.58 12.99
N CYS A 109 12.62 2.46 14.31
CA CYS A 109 11.66 1.72 15.11
C CYS A 109 10.59 2.64 15.71
N ALA A 110 9.34 2.17 15.72
CA ALA A 110 8.33 2.57 16.70
C ALA A 110 7.58 1.30 17.12
N GLU A 111 7.51 1.04 18.43
CA GLU A 111 6.95 -0.20 18.99
C GLU A 111 7.61 -1.44 18.33
N GLU A 112 6.87 -2.51 17.97
CA GLU A 112 7.41 -3.66 17.23
C GLU A 112 7.51 -3.46 15.71
N TRP A 113 7.31 -2.25 15.19
CA TRP A 113 7.36 -1.93 13.76
C TRP A 113 8.65 -1.21 13.38
N GLN A 114 9.12 -1.43 12.15
CA GLN A 114 10.31 -0.76 11.61
C GLN A 114 10.10 -0.28 10.18
N TYR A 115 10.73 0.85 9.87
CA TYR A 115 10.81 1.44 8.53
C TYR A 115 12.28 1.56 8.10
N THR A 116 12.60 1.17 6.87
CA THR A 116 13.95 1.24 6.29
C THR A 116 13.88 1.71 4.83
N VAL A 117 14.82 2.54 4.40
CA VAL A 117 15.01 2.93 2.99
C VAL A 117 16.30 2.32 2.47
N LEU A 118 16.22 1.65 1.33
CA LEU A 118 17.33 0.95 0.68
C LEU A 118 17.56 1.54 -0.71
N GLN A 119 18.78 1.99 -1.00
CA GLN A 119 19.21 2.22 -2.37
C GLN A 119 19.52 0.87 -3.02
N VAL A 120 18.76 0.52 -4.05
CA VAL A 120 19.03 -0.66 -4.89
C VAL A 120 19.71 -0.16 -6.17
N THR A 121 20.80 -0.81 -6.59
CA THR A 121 21.61 -0.36 -7.73
C THR A 121 20.87 -0.58 -9.05
N GLY A 122 20.62 0.49 -9.80
CA GLY A 122 19.89 0.43 -11.08
C GLY A 122 18.37 0.50 -10.93
N HIS A 123 17.86 0.79 -9.73
CA HIS A 123 16.44 0.91 -9.42
C HIS A 123 16.18 2.16 -8.56
N GLU A 124 14.91 2.53 -8.41
CA GLU A 124 14.47 3.52 -7.43
C GLU A 124 14.75 3.05 -5.99
N GLU A 125 14.69 3.96 -5.01
CA GLU A 125 14.84 3.59 -3.60
C GLU A 125 13.68 2.69 -3.16
N LEU A 126 14.03 1.57 -2.54
CA LEU A 126 13.08 0.61 -2.00
C LEU A 126 12.79 0.96 -0.53
N GLN A 127 11.59 1.45 -0.27
CA GLN A 127 11.06 1.59 1.09
C GLN A 127 10.62 0.20 1.59
N VAL A 128 10.76 -0.03 2.89
CA VAL A 128 10.48 -1.32 3.52
C VAL A 128 9.84 -1.11 4.88
N VAL A 129 8.69 -1.74 5.12
CA VAL A 129 8.03 -1.81 6.43
C VAL A 129 8.04 -3.26 6.91
N THR A 130 8.64 -3.47 8.08
CA THR A 130 8.67 -4.76 8.77
C THR A 130 8.02 -4.66 10.15
N ARG A 131 7.64 -5.81 10.72
CA ARG A 131 7.21 -5.91 12.11
C ARG A 131 7.80 -7.13 12.81
N GLY A 132 7.71 -7.14 14.14
CA GLY A 132 8.11 -8.25 14.99
C GLY A 132 9.49 -8.06 15.60
N LYS A 133 10.14 -9.18 15.95
CA LYS A 133 11.40 -9.19 16.69
C LYS A 133 12.59 -9.28 15.73
N PRO A 134 13.80 -8.83 16.10
CA PRO A 134 14.97 -8.88 15.19
C PRO A 134 15.30 -10.29 14.66
N THR A 135 15.02 -11.32 15.46
CA THR A 135 15.20 -12.74 15.11
C THR A 135 14.07 -13.29 14.25
N ASP A 136 12.86 -12.75 14.38
CA ASP A 136 11.62 -13.23 13.79
C ASP A 136 10.87 -12.03 13.19
N LEU A 137 11.39 -11.62 12.02
CA LEU A 137 11.06 -10.37 11.37
C LEU A 137 10.16 -10.65 10.17
N GLU A 138 8.95 -10.09 10.20
CA GLU A 138 7.95 -10.23 9.15
C GLU A 138 8.00 -9.04 8.20
N LEU A 139 7.89 -9.28 6.90
CA LEU A 139 7.70 -8.21 5.92
C LEU A 139 6.22 -7.85 5.83
N VAL A 140 5.88 -6.59 6.09
CA VAL A 140 4.53 -6.08 5.87
C VAL A 140 4.39 -5.57 4.43
N THR A 141 5.35 -4.77 3.96
CA THR A 141 5.40 -4.31 2.57
C THR A 141 6.80 -3.82 2.19
N ALA A 142 7.12 -3.90 0.90
CA ALA A 142 8.30 -3.29 0.30
C ALA A 142 7.95 -2.75 -1.10
N GLY A 143 8.37 -1.52 -1.40
CA GLY A 143 8.05 -0.86 -2.65
C GLY A 143 8.55 0.59 -2.69
N THR A 144 8.28 1.29 -3.79
CA THR A 144 8.50 2.75 -3.89
C THR A 144 7.36 3.53 -3.21
N ASP A 145 6.18 2.93 -3.06
CA ASP A 145 5.14 3.29 -2.10
C ASP A 145 4.92 2.12 -1.13
N VAL A 146 4.79 2.42 0.16
CA VAL A 146 4.54 1.45 1.24
C VAL A 146 3.32 1.83 2.08
N CYS A 147 2.52 2.80 1.64
CA CYS A 147 1.38 3.34 2.38
C CYS A 147 0.10 2.49 2.19
N GLY A 148 0.24 1.17 2.36
CA GLY A 148 -0.86 0.21 2.25
C GLY A 148 -1.90 0.34 3.37
N VAL A 149 -3.06 -0.30 3.19
CA VAL A 149 -4.16 -0.29 4.17
C VAL A 149 -3.69 -0.75 5.55
N GLU A 150 -2.93 -1.85 5.64
CA GLU A 150 -2.39 -2.37 6.89
C GLU A 150 -1.46 -1.38 7.60
N VAL A 151 -0.59 -0.69 6.87
CA VAL A 151 0.27 0.36 7.44
C VAL A 151 -0.57 1.52 7.95
N ARG A 152 -1.55 1.99 7.18
CA ARG A 152 -2.47 3.09 7.59
C ARG A 152 -3.27 2.75 8.85
N THR A 153 -3.78 1.53 8.97
CA THR A 153 -4.73 1.16 10.04
C THR A 153 -4.06 0.58 11.28
N ILE A 154 -2.96 -0.17 11.14
CA ILE A 154 -2.34 -0.93 12.24
C ILE A 154 -1.02 -0.32 12.70
N ALA A 155 -0.22 0.28 11.82
CA ALA A 155 1.11 0.74 12.21
C ALA A 155 1.07 1.94 13.19
N PRO A 156 2.04 2.04 14.13
CA PRO A 156 2.23 3.20 14.99
C PRO A 156 2.37 4.50 14.19
N SER A 157 1.97 5.65 14.76
CA SER A 157 2.00 6.93 14.05
C SER A 157 3.38 7.29 13.49
N GLY A 158 4.46 7.00 14.24
CA GLY A 158 5.83 7.23 13.76
C GLY A 158 6.18 6.48 12.48
N ILE A 159 5.62 5.28 12.27
CA ILE A 159 5.80 4.51 11.03
C ILE A 159 4.86 5.01 9.94
N ARG A 160 3.61 5.36 10.27
CA ARG A 160 2.67 5.95 9.30
C ARG A 160 3.21 7.26 8.73
N THR A 161 3.73 8.16 9.56
CA THR A 161 4.30 9.42 9.07
C THR A 161 5.49 9.21 8.13
N LEU A 162 6.35 8.23 8.39
CA LEU A 162 7.43 7.87 7.46
C LEU A 162 6.91 7.23 6.17
N ALA A 163 5.98 6.29 6.27
CA ALA A 163 5.52 5.45 5.16
C ALA A 163 4.44 6.10 4.28
N CYS A 164 3.70 7.09 4.78
CA CYS A 164 2.53 7.69 4.14
C CYS A 164 2.62 9.20 3.93
N ASP A 165 3.28 9.93 4.84
CA ASP A 165 3.41 11.39 4.75
C ASP A 165 4.82 11.81 4.28
N GLY A 166 5.77 10.86 4.23
CA GLY A 166 7.16 11.07 3.84
C GLY A 166 7.40 10.92 2.34
N THR A 167 8.26 11.77 1.79
CA THR A 167 8.90 11.53 0.50
C THR A 167 10.02 10.49 0.68
N PRO A 168 10.10 9.41 -0.13
CA PRO A 168 11.24 8.50 -0.10
C PRO A 168 12.56 9.25 -0.30
N GLY A 169 13.51 9.03 0.61
CA GLY A 169 14.90 9.52 0.49
C GLY A 169 15.17 10.97 0.90
N ALA A 170 14.17 11.69 1.43
CA ALA A 170 14.30 13.08 1.88
C ALA A 170 15.03 13.26 3.21
#